data_AF-A0A075GGG1-F1
#
_entry.id   AF-A0A075GGG1-F1
#
_cell.length_a   1.000
_cell.length_b   1.000
_cell.length_c   1.000
_cell.angle_alpha   90.00
_cell.angle_beta   90.00
_cell.angle_gamma   90.00
#
_symmetry.space_group_name_H-M   'P 1'
#
loop_
_entity.id
_entity.type
_entity.pdbx_description
1 polymer ?
#
loop_
_entity_poly.entity_id
_entity_poly.type
_entity_poly.pdbx_seq_one_letter_code
_entity_poly.pdbx_strand_id
1 'polypeptide(L)'
;MDAQYHFLENGSKIHEISLTRLVREAVLIMSRKKANQSITKSDIQKFEKKCGKIPNNSTVVFCTGWQKMLHDDSYFIKNPGLSEAAAKYLVSKKTNLVGIDSPSIDFKGNKRFSVHHIFSKNNILIVENLANLEKIKSSKFHFVILPLKLKGATGSPVRAIAFVD
;
A
#
# COMPACT_ATOMS: atom_id res chain seq x y z
N MET A 1 -0.09 -3.87 -8.78
CA MET A 1 0.76 -4.43 -7.72
C MET A 1 2.16 -4.43 -8.24
N ASP A 2 3.08 -3.92 -7.45
CA ASP A 2 4.45 -3.69 -7.87
C ASP A 2 5.36 -4.64 -7.11
N ALA A 3 6.21 -5.32 -7.88
CA ALA A 3 7.31 -6.09 -7.33
C ALA A 3 8.50 -5.17 -7.04
N GLN A 4 9.49 -5.64 -6.29
CA GLN A 4 10.72 -4.86 -6.05
C GLN A 4 11.37 -4.42 -7.37
N TYR A 5 11.35 -5.30 -8.38
CA TYR A 5 11.92 -5.04 -9.71
C TYR A 5 11.40 -3.75 -10.35
N HIS A 6 10.22 -3.26 -9.95
CA HIS A 6 9.67 -2.00 -10.44
C HIS A 6 10.57 -0.78 -10.17
N PHE A 7 11.32 -0.77 -9.06
CA PHE A 7 12.18 0.34 -8.65
C PHE A 7 13.59 -0.09 -8.18
N LEU A 8 13.91 -1.38 -8.29
CA LEU A 8 15.20 -1.97 -7.91
C LEU A 8 15.61 -3.00 -8.97
N GLU A 9 16.66 -2.70 -9.76
CA GLU A 9 17.08 -3.50 -10.91
C GLU A 9 17.32 -4.99 -10.59
N ASN A 10 17.88 -5.29 -9.42
CA ASN A 10 18.12 -6.66 -8.95
C ASN A 10 17.01 -7.18 -8.00
N GLY A 11 15.87 -6.51 -7.95
CA GLY A 11 14.74 -6.90 -7.12
C GLY A 11 13.96 -8.09 -7.67
N SER A 12 13.18 -8.74 -6.80
CA SER A 12 12.28 -9.83 -7.21
C SER A 12 11.26 -9.33 -8.24
N LYS A 13 10.99 -10.16 -9.25
CA LYS A 13 9.96 -9.97 -10.29
C LYS A 13 8.63 -10.59 -9.86
N ILE A 14 7.54 -10.24 -10.54
CA ILE A 14 6.19 -10.69 -10.15
C ILE A 14 6.07 -12.21 -10.01
N HIS A 15 6.54 -12.98 -10.99
CA HIS A 15 6.47 -14.44 -10.98
C HIS A 15 7.31 -15.14 -9.90
N GLU A 16 8.22 -14.42 -9.24
CA GLU A 16 9.12 -14.92 -8.19
C GLU A 16 8.53 -14.69 -6.77
N ILE A 17 7.45 -13.92 -6.65
CA ILE A 17 6.83 -13.61 -5.36
C ILE A 17 6.10 -14.84 -4.81
N SER A 18 6.47 -15.25 -3.60
CA SER A 18 5.77 -16.34 -2.89
C SER A 18 4.30 -16.00 -2.63
N LEU A 19 3.40 -16.95 -2.89
CA LEU A 19 1.96 -16.84 -2.59
C LEU A 19 1.68 -16.59 -1.10
N THR A 20 2.56 -17.05 -0.20
CA THR A 20 2.44 -16.79 1.25
C THR A 20 2.53 -15.31 1.62
N ARG A 21 3.02 -14.46 0.70
CA ARG A 21 3.02 -13.00 0.85
C ARG A 21 1.71 -12.33 0.41
N LEU A 22 0.90 -13.05 -0.37
CA LEU A 22 -0.23 -12.49 -1.13
C LEU A 22 -1.61 -12.91 -0.59
N VAL A 23 -1.64 -13.93 0.27
CA VAL A 23 -2.84 -14.44 0.94
C VAL A 23 -2.58 -14.39 2.45
N ARG A 24 -2.99 -13.30 3.11
CA ARG A 24 -2.66 -13.03 4.51
C ARG A 24 -3.74 -12.18 5.19
N GLU A 25 -3.70 -12.13 6.52
CA GLU A 25 -4.34 -11.04 7.25
C GLU A 25 -3.69 -9.68 6.92
N ALA A 26 -4.51 -8.65 6.84
CA ALA A 26 -4.12 -7.27 6.63
C ALA A 26 -4.71 -6.36 7.70
N VAL A 27 -4.02 -5.26 7.97
CA VAL A 27 -4.47 -4.18 8.84
C VAL A 27 -4.98 -3.02 7.98
N LEU A 28 -6.22 -2.60 8.19
CA LEU A 28 -6.81 -1.42 7.56
C LEU A 28 -6.63 -0.19 8.44
N ILE A 29 -5.96 0.82 7.90
CA ILE A 29 -5.81 2.13 8.53
C ILE A 29 -6.67 3.15 7.78
N MET A 30 -7.75 3.59 8.43
CA MET A 30 -8.56 4.72 7.96
C MET A 30 -7.78 6.02 8.17
N SER A 31 -7.15 6.53 7.11
CA SER A 31 -6.37 7.77 7.15
C SER A 31 -6.88 8.70 6.07
N ARG A 32 -8.01 9.37 6.34
CA ARG A 32 -8.63 10.28 5.37
C ARG A 32 -7.68 11.41 4.98
N LYS A 33 -7.55 11.65 3.68
CA LYS A 33 -6.66 12.70 3.15
C LYS A 33 -7.37 13.53 2.10
N LYS A 34 -7.01 14.81 2.07
CA LYS A 34 -7.35 15.74 1.00
C LYS A 34 -6.23 15.75 -0.05
N ALA A 35 -6.48 16.50 -1.12
CA ALA A 35 -5.50 16.78 -2.16
C ALA A 35 -4.12 17.14 -1.59
N ASN A 36 -3.06 16.51 -2.11
CA ASN A 36 -1.66 16.71 -1.77
C ASN A 36 -1.27 16.46 -0.30
N GLN A 37 -2.14 15.85 0.51
CA GLN A 37 -1.80 15.52 1.90
C GLN A 37 -1.06 14.18 2.00
N SER A 38 -0.03 14.14 2.84
CA SER A 38 0.68 12.91 3.13
C SER A 38 0.08 12.14 4.31
N ILE A 39 0.14 10.81 4.23
CA ILE A 39 0.00 9.89 5.36
C ILE A 39 1.33 9.92 6.12
N THR A 40 1.26 10.26 7.39
CA THR A 40 2.41 10.50 8.25
C THR A 40 2.66 9.32 9.19
N LYS A 41 3.86 9.26 9.78
CA LYS A 41 4.17 8.34 10.88
C LYS A 41 3.17 8.50 12.04
N SER A 42 2.74 9.73 12.33
CA SER A 42 1.77 10.01 13.39
C SER A 42 0.41 9.36 13.10
N ASP A 43 -0.03 9.30 11.84
CA ASP A 43 -1.29 8.64 11.48
C ASP A 43 -1.24 7.13 11.81
N ILE A 44 -0.11 6.48 11.55
CA ILE A 44 0.12 5.07 11.89
C ILE A 44 0.16 4.89 13.41
N GLN A 45 0.85 5.75 14.14
CA GLN A 45 0.94 5.67 15.60
C GLN A 45 -0.42 5.94 16.30
N LYS A 46 -1.23 6.85 15.75
CA LYS A 46 -2.60 7.09 16.23
C LYS A 46 -3.47 5.85 16.06
N PHE A 47 -3.35 5.17 14.91
CA PHE A 47 -3.99 3.88 14.70
C PHE A 47 -3.50 2.85 15.73
N GLU A 48 -2.19 2.69 15.92
CA GLU A 48 -1.65 1.71 16.88
C GLU A 48 -2.10 1.97 18.32
N LYS A 49 -2.22 3.25 18.72
CA LYS A 49 -2.73 3.64 20.03
C LYS A 49 -4.20 3.25 20.23
N LYS A 50 -5.01 3.32 19.17
CA LYS A 50 -6.45 3.04 19.22
C LYS A 50 -6.79 1.55 19.03
N CYS A 51 -6.08 0.88 18.13
CA CYS A 51 -6.43 -0.44 17.62
C CYS A 51 -5.41 -1.54 17.97
N GLY A 52 -4.34 -1.18 18.70
CA GLY A 52 -3.24 -2.07 19.03
C GLY A 52 -2.09 -1.99 18.01
N LYS A 53 -0.91 -2.44 18.44
CA LYS A 53 0.30 -2.43 17.61
C LYS A 53 0.11 -3.25 16.33
N ILE A 54 0.64 -2.75 15.22
CA ILE A 54 0.75 -3.51 13.97
C ILE A 54 1.83 -4.58 14.18
N PRO A 55 1.52 -5.87 14.01
CA PRO A 55 2.51 -6.93 14.11
C PRO A 55 3.61 -6.78 13.05
N ASN A 56 4.80 -7.29 13.34
CA ASN A 56 5.84 -7.36 12.32
C ASN A 56 5.40 -8.26 11.15
N ASN A 57 5.92 -8.01 9.94
CA ASN A 57 5.57 -8.78 8.74
C ASN A 57 4.09 -8.71 8.32
N SER A 58 3.35 -7.70 8.80
CA SER A 58 1.95 -7.48 8.43
C SER A 58 1.79 -6.91 7.03
N THR A 59 0.63 -7.12 6.42
CA THR A 59 0.15 -6.30 5.30
C THR A 59 -0.60 -5.10 5.86
N VAL A 60 -0.29 -3.88 5.41
CA VAL A 60 -0.92 -2.64 5.89
C VAL A 60 -1.60 -1.93 4.73
N VAL A 61 -2.90 -1.67 4.85
CA VAL A 61 -3.70 -1.03 3.82
C VAL A 61 -4.21 0.32 4.32
N PHE A 62 -4.00 1.38 3.54
CA PHE A 62 -4.46 2.73 3.85
C PHE A 62 -5.71 3.07 3.06
N CYS A 63 -6.76 3.48 3.76
CA CYS A 63 -7.97 4.04 3.15
C CYS A 63 -7.94 5.56 3.29
N THR A 64 -7.65 6.25 2.19
CA THR A 64 -7.61 7.71 2.12
C THR A 64 -8.95 8.34 1.76
N GLY A 65 -9.81 7.59 1.08
CA GLY A 65 -11.03 8.09 0.43
C GLY A 65 -10.77 8.64 -0.97
N TRP A 66 -9.55 8.56 -1.49
CA TRP A 66 -9.18 9.16 -2.77
C TRP A 66 -9.82 8.48 -3.97
N GLN A 67 -10.30 7.25 -3.81
CA GLN A 67 -11.10 6.57 -4.85
C GLN A 67 -12.27 7.43 -5.36
N LYS A 68 -12.83 8.32 -4.54
CA LYS A 68 -13.94 9.22 -4.92
C LYS A 68 -13.55 10.20 -6.03
N MET A 69 -12.26 10.44 -6.24
CA MET A 69 -11.73 11.34 -7.27
C MET A 69 -11.48 10.63 -8.61
N LEU A 70 -11.79 9.33 -8.78
CA LEU A 70 -11.41 8.53 -9.96
C LEU A 70 -11.81 9.14 -11.32
N HIS A 71 -12.92 9.90 -11.35
CA HIS A 71 -13.44 10.54 -12.56
C HIS A 71 -13.13 12.04 -12.65
N ASP A 72 -12.31 12.56 -11.73
CA ASP A 72 -11.91 13.95 -11.66
C ASP A 72 -10.44 14.10 -12.13
N ASP A 73 -10.14 15.17 -12.86
CA ASP A 73 -8.80 15.45 -13.39
C ASP A 73 -7.72 15.51 -12.29
N SER A 74 -8.12 15.79 -11.04
CA SER A 74 -7.21 15.80 -9.91
C SER A 74 -6.76 14.41 -9.45
N TYR A 75 -7.36 13.32 -9.92
CA TYR A 75 -7.06 11.96 -9.46
C TYR A 75 -5.57 11.68 -9.45
N PHE A 76 -4.90 11.91 -10.58
CA PHE A 76 -3.47 11.67 -10.77
C PHE A 76 -2.58 12.88 -10.41
N ILE A 77 -3.18 14.06 -10.26
CA ILE A 77 -2.42 15.32 -10.14
C ILE A 77 -2.34 15.80 -8.69
N LYS A 78 -3.27 15.39 -7.83
CA LYS A 78 -3.35 15.86 -6.45
C LYS A 78 -3.46 14.74 -5.43
N ASN A 79 -3.08 13.51 -5.80
CA ASN A 79 -3.26 12.35 -4.94
C ASN A 79 -2.50 12.45 -3.60
N PRO A 80 -3.11 11.94 -2.51
CA PRO A 80 -2.40 11.65 -1.29
C PRO A 80 -1.52 10.40 -1.47
N GLY A 81 -0.66 10.17 -0.48
CA GLY A 81 0.27 9.05 -0.42
C GLY A 81 1.10 9.14 0.86
N LEU A 82 2.09 8.29 1.05
CA LEU A 82 2.89 8.25 2.27
C LEU A 82 3.99 9.32 2.26
N SER A 83 4.31 9.84 3.44
CA SER A 83 5.57 10.54 3.65
C SER A 83 6.74 9.54 3.81
N GLU A 84 7.97 9.98 3.55
CA GLU A 84 9.16 9.16 3.81
C GLU A 84 9.24 8.66 5.26
N ALA A 85 8.84 9.51 6.22
CA ALA A 85 8.85 9.13 7.63
C ALA A 85 7.85 8.00 7.92
N ALA A 86 6.69 7.99 7.26
CA ALA A 86 5.73 6.89 7.35
C ALA A 86 6.29 5.60 6.72
N ALA A 87 6.91 5.71 5.54
CA ALA A 87 7.54 4.58 4.85
C ALA A 87 8.67 3.96 5.68
N LYS A 88 9.60 4.77 6.19
CA LYS A 88 10.70 4.34 7.07
C LYS A 88 10.18 3.69 8.35
N TYR A 89 9.06 4.18 8.89
CA TYR A 89 8.43 3.54 10.04
C TYR A 89 7.89 2.15 9.71
N LEU A 90 7.21 1.96 8.58
CA LEU A 90 6.74 0.64 8.14
C LEU A 90 7.91 -0.32 7.84
N VAL A 91 9.03 0.18 7.31
CA VAL A 91 10.27 -0.60 7.18
C VAL A 91 10.75 -1.13 8.52
N SER A 92 10.75 -0.31 9.57
CA SER A 92 11.15 -0.76 10.93
C SER A 92 10.25 -1.86 11.50
N LYS A 93 9.02 -1.99 11.00
CA LYS A 93 8.07 -3.06 11.34
C LYS A 93 8.21 -4.31 10.46
N LYS A 94 9.17 -4.31 9.52
CA LYS A 94 9.34 -5.38 8.52
C LYS A 94 8.04 -5.66 7.74
N THR A 95 7.26 -4.62 7.45
CA THR A 95 5.97 -4.75 6.76
C THR A 95 6.10 -5.57 5.47
N ASN A 96 5.20 -6.54 5.27
CA ASN A 96 5.23 -7.41 4.09
C ASN A 96 4.82 -6.67 2.82
N LEU A 97 3.75 -5.88 2.92
CA LEU A 97 3.09 -5.21 1.81
C LEU A 97 2.35 -3.98 2.29
N VAL A 98 2.34 -2.93 1.45
CA VAL A 98 1.53 -1.74 1.67
C VAL A 98 0.52 -1.55 0.54
N GLY A 99 -0.76 -1.37 0.91
CA GLY A 99 -1.85 -1.08 -0.02
C GLY A 99 -2.41 0.33 0.16
N ILE A 100 -2.90 0.94 -0.93
CA ILE A 100 -3.55 2.26 -0.89
C ILE A 100 -4.63 2.39 -1.97
N ASP A 101 -5.65 3.22 -1.72
CA ASP A 101 -6.73 3.56 -2.67
C ASP A 101 -6.44 4.73 -3.62
N SER A 102 -5.29 5.38 -3.46
CA SER A 102 -4.79 6.40 -4.39
C SER A 102 -4.07 5.76 -5.60
N PRO A 103 -3.89 6.51 -6.70
CA PRO A 103 -3.18 6.01 -7.88
C PRO A 103 -1.68 5.89 -7.69
N SER A 104 -1.15 6.39 -6.58
CA SER A 104 0.24 6.16 -6.18
C SER A 104 0.38 6.11 -4.67
N ILE A 105 1.32 5.29 -4.17
CA ILE A 105 1.77 5.23 -2.79
C ILE A 105 2.59 6.47 -2.42
N ASP A 106 3.18 7.16 -3.42
CA ASP A 106 3.79 8.47 -3.27
C ASP A 106 2.73 9.56 -3.43
N PHE A 107 2.71 10.53 -2.52
CA PHE A 107 1.91 11.73 -2.71
C PHE A 107 2.54 12.61 -3.80
N LYS A 108 1.74 13.39 -4.54
CA LYS A 108 2.25 14.14 -5.71
C LYS A 108 3.48 15.00 -5.43
N GLY A 109 3.57 15.61 -4.24
CA GLY A 109 4.71 16.46 -3.86
C GLY A 109 6.05 15.72 -3.84
N ASN A 110 6.04 14.39 -3.86
CA ASN A 110 7.22 13.55 -3.95
C ASN A 110 7.48 13.10 -5.40
N LYS A 111 8.08 13.99 -6.19
CA LYS A 111 8.42 13.74 -7.60
C LYS A 111 9.52 12.69 -7.82
N ARG A 112 10.15 12.19 -6.75
CA ARG A 112 11.26 11.24 -6.80
C ARG A 112 10.85 9.80 -6.50
N PHE A 113 9.54 9.53 -6.34
CA PHE A 113 9.03 8.21 -5.96
C PHE A 113 9.77 7.62 -4.74
N SER A 114 10.09 8.48 -3.76
CA SER A 114 10.97 8.09 -2.66
C SER A 114 10.38 6.94 -1.84
N VAL A 115 9.05 6.84 -1.73
CA VAL A 115 8.38 5.75 -1.02
C VAL A 115 8.53 4.44 -1.78
N HIS A 116 8.33 4.43 -3.11
CA HIS A 116 8.63 3.26 -3.94
C HIS A 116 10.09 2.79 -3.77
N HIS A 117 11.05 3.71 -3.80
CA HIS A 117 12.46 3.35 -3.60
C HIS A 117 12.75 2.81 -2.19
N ILE A 118 12.14 3.40 -1.15
CA ILE A 118 12.27 2.90 0.23
C ILE A 118 11.71 1.48 0.33
N PHE A 119 10.51 1.24 -0.20
CA PHE A 119 9.85 -0.06 -0.11
C PHE A 119 10.52 -1.15 -0.95
N SER A 120 10.88 -0.85 -2.20
CA SER A 120 11.59 -1.80 -3.07
C SER A 120 12.93 -2.25 -2.46
N LYS A 121 13.73 -1.32 -1.92
CA LYS A 121 15.01 -1.63 -1.24
C LYS A 121 14.84 -2.47 0.04
N ASN A 122 13.66 -2.44 0.65
CA ASN A 122 13.37 -3.15 1.91
C ASN A 122 12.43 -4.35 1.72
N ASN A 123 12.26 -4.82 0.48
CA ASN A 123 11.42 -5.97 0.13
C ASN A 123 9.97 -5.83 0.61
N ILE A 124 9.40 -4.63 0.49
CA ILE A 124 8.00 -4.35 0.79
C ILE A 124 7.25 -4.23 -0.54
N LEU A 125 6.22 -5.04 -0.72
CA LEU A 125 5.37 -5.01 -1.92
C LEU A 125 4.40 -3.81 -1.87
N ILE A 126 3.95 -3.36 -3.03
CA ILE A 126 3.00 -2.24 -3.15
C ILE A 126 1.77 -2.69 -3.94
N VAL A 127 0.59 -2.26 -3.50
CA VAL A 127 -0.64 -2.33 -4.32
C VAL A 127 -1.39 -1.01 -4.25
N GLU A 128 -1.65 -0.43 -5.41
CA GLU A 128 -2.26 0.89 -5.56
C GLU A 128 -3.64 0.75 -6.20
N ASN A 129 -4.40 1.84 -6.27
CA ASN A 129 -5.74 1.89 -6.85
C ASN A 129 -6.73 0.89 -6.22
N LEU A 130 -6.57 0.58 -4.93
CA LEU A 130 -7.54 -0.25 -4.22
C LEU A 130 -8.91 0.46 -4.16
N ALA A 131 -9.98 -0.34 -4.19
CA ALA A 131 -11.35 0.17 -4.17
C ALA A 131 -12.15 -0.45 -3.02
N ASN A 132 -13.25 0.21 -2.67
CA ASN A 132 -14.24 -0.24 -1.67
C ASN A 132 -13.68 -0.41 -0.25
N LEU A 133 -12.53 0.19 0.08
CA LEU A 133 -11.94 0.06 1.42
C LEU A 133 -12.86 0.58 2.54
N GLU A 134 -13.75 1.54 2.25
CA GLU A 134 -14.75 2.05 3.20
C GLU A 134 -15.82 1.01 3.61
N LYS A 135 -15.96 -0.08 2.83
CA LYS A 135 -16.90 -1.16 3.11
C LYS A 135 -16.37 -2.11 4.20
N ILE A 136 -15.06 -2.18 4.39
CA ILE A 136 -14.42 -2.99 5.43
C ILE A 136 -14.59 -2.27 6.78
N LYS A 137 -15.30 -2.89 7.73
CA LYS A 137 -15.63 -2.28 9.03
C LYS A 137 -14.64 -2.63 10.14
N SER A 138 -13.94 -3.75 10.01
CA SER A 138 -12.88 -4.16 10.94
C SER A 138 -11.54 -3.51 10.59
N SER A 139 -10.68 -3.32 11.59
CA SER A 139 -9.28 -2.91 11.39
C SER A 139 -8.39 -4.07 10.93
N LYS A 140 -8.86 -5.31 11.01
CA LYS A 140 -8.18 -6.53 10.55
C LYS A 140 -9.10 -7.32 9.63
N PHE A 141 -8.57 -7.84 8.53
CA PHE A 141 -9.34 -8.60 7.56
C PHE A 141 -8.44 -9.54 6.77
N HIS A 142 -8.99 -10.61 6.18
CA HIS A 142 -8.25 -11.47 5.27
C HIS A 142 -8.18 -10.83 3.89
N PHE A 143 -6.97 -10.73 3.35
CA PHE A 143 -6.69 -10.03 2.10
C PHE A 143 -5.98 -10.94 1.11
N VAL A 144 -6.49 -10.95 -0.13
CA VAL A 144 -5.97 -11.73 -1.24
C VAL A 144 -5.67 -10.80 -2.41
N ILE A 145 -4.43 -10.83 -2.87
CA ILE A 145 -3.96 -9.98 -3.97
C ILE A 145 -3.08 -10.79 -4.93
N LEU A 146 -3.73 -11.49 -5.85
CA LEU A 146 -3.04 -12.37 -6.78
C LEU A 146 -2.75 -11.60 -8.09
N PRO A 147 -1.47 -11.35 -8.43
CA PRO A 147 -1.09 -10.84 -9.74
C PRO A 147 -1.16 -11.94 -10.79
N LEU A 148 -1.20 -11.53 -12.05
CA LEU A 148 -0.88 -12.42 -13.16
C LEU A 148 0.57 -12.89 -13.00
N LYS A 149 0.83 -14.17 -13.19
CA LYS A 149 2.17 -14.76 -13.05
C LYS A 149 3.03 -14.50 -14.30
N LEU A 150 3.26 -13.22 -14.61
CA LEU A 150 4.01 -12.77 -15.78
C LEU A 150 5.53 -12.92 -15.53
N LYS A 151 6.19 -13.74 -16.35
CA LYS A 151 7.65 -13.91 -16.32
C LYS A 151 8.31 -12.59 -16.69
N GLY A 152 9.34 -12.17 -15.94
CA GLY A 152 10.08 -10.94 -16.26
C GLY A 152 9.45 -9.64 -15.75
N ALA A 153 8.16 -9.64 -15.36
CA ALA A 153 7.41 -8.40 -15.16
C ALA A 153 7.74 -7.68 -13.85
N THR A 154 7.73 -6.34 -13.90
CA THR A 154 7.89 -5.42 -12.76
C THR A 154 6.63 -5.31 -11.90
N GLY A 155 5.47 -5.49 -12.52
CA GLY A 155 4.16 -5.26 -11.91
C GLY A 155 3.06 -6.02 -12.65
N SER A 156 1.87 -6.07 -12.05
CA SER A 156 0.68 -6.66 -12.67
C SER A 156 -0.59 -6.04 -12.09
N PRO A 157 -1.68 -5.95 -12.88
CA PRO A 157 -3.01 -5.80 -12.31
C PRO A 157 -3.33 -6.99 -11.39
N VAL A 158 -4.23 -6.77 -10.43
CA VAL A 158 -4.69 -7.79 -9.49
C VAL A 158 -6.21 -7.71 -9.37
N ARG A 159 -6.85 -8.84 -9.05
CA ARG A 159 -8.19 -8.83 -8.44
C ARG A 159 -8.01 -8.88 -6.93
N ALA A 160 -8.00 -7.70 -6.29
CA ALA A 160 -7.91 -7.62 -4.84
C ALA A 160 -9.25 -8.04 -4.19
N ILE A 161 -9.19 -8.94 -3.22
CA ILE A 161 -10.35 -9.47 -2.50
C ILE A 161 -10.11 -9.31 -1.00
N ALA A 162 -11.11 -8.78 -0.30
CA ALA A 162 -11.17 -8.74 1.15
C ALA A 162 -12.32 -9.63 1.60
N PHE A 163 -12.05 -10.56 2.52
CA PHE A 163 -13.11 -11.25 3.25
C PHE A 163 -13.50 -10.38 4.44
N VAL A 164 -14.77 -10.02 4.48
CA VAL A 164 -15.36 -9.22 5.55
C VAL A 164 -16.45 -10.08 6.18
N ASP A 165 -16.34 -10.31 7.48
CA ASP A 165 -17.40 -10.94 8.28
C ASP A 165 -18.49 -9.90 8.60
#